data_AF-A0A7C1VYE5-F1
#
_entry.id   AF-A0A7C1VYE5-F1
#
_cell.length_a   1.000
_cell.length_b   1.000
_cell.length_c   1.000
_cell.angle_alpha   90.00
_cell.angle_beta   90.00
_cell.angle_gamma   90.00
#
_symmetry.space_group_name_H-M   'P 1'
#
loop_
_entity.id
_entity.type
_entity.pdbx_description
1 polymer ?
#
loop_
_entity_poly.entity_id
_entity_poly.type
_entity_poly.pdbx_seq_one_letter_code
_entity_poly.pdbx_strand_id
1 'polypeptide(L)'
;MKFEDIVNIYEEKKKESRGVTYNFISDIFKEIESRYKEDARKRGKDPQMSWNAWSGKNLQKLIKYVIEDYILTNYNWIEITDDDKLRSKKLDRGLDRVRRNIEIFYEKYSIVPDADIVIYDKRDFEIIAIFSCKASLRERVAQASYWKLKLMSSENTENILYFLVSTDNDGDFIGIDESISRDRIIVEFGELDGAYICRDIPESTKIRRFGRIFDELDILFQKWNKTHPVTDYSKEDLTNY
;
A
#
# COMPACT_ATOMS: atom_id res chain seq x y z
N MET A 1 8.78 0.41 22.60
CA MET A 1 7.56 0.59 21.79
C MET A 1 7.02 -0.74 21.24
N LYS A 2 5.78 -1.09 21.57
CA LYS A 2 4.97 -2.13 20.91
C LYS A 2 4.19 -1.52 19.74
N PHE A 3 3.52 -2.33 18.91
CA PHE A 3 2.76 -1.81 17.75
C PHE A 3 1.56 -0.97 18.20
N GLU A 4 0.92 -1.32 19.31
CA GLU A 4 -0.21 -0.60 19.89
C GLU A 4 0.17 0.84 20.25
N ASP A 5 1.39 1.06 20.74
CA ASP A 5 1.91 2.40 21.04
C ASP A 5 1.98 3.27 19.76
N ILE A 6 2.32 2.66 18.62
CA ILE A 6 2.43 3.34 17.32
C ILE A 6 1.05 3.76 16.82
N VAL A 7 0.07 2.86 16.93
CA VAL A 7 -1.33 3.14 16.57
C VAL A 7 -1.88 4.27 17.42
N ASN A 8 -1.60 4.29 18.73
CA ASN A 8 -2.05 5.37 19.61
C ASN A 8 -1.50 6.75 19.18
N ILE A 9 -0.22 6.83 18.82
CA ILE A 9 0.38 8.09 18.30
C ILE A 9 -0.36 8.58 17.05
N TYR A 10 -0.72 7.65 16.16
CA TYR A 10 -1.50 7.98 14.96
C TYR A 10 -2.89 8.51 15.32
N GLU A 11 -3.64 7.79 16.16
CA GLU A 11 -5.00 8.17 16.56
C GLU A 11 -5.05 9.51 17.32
N GLU A 12 -4.05 9.80 18.16
CA GLU A 12 -3.93 11.09 18.85
C GLU A 12 -3.79 12.24 17.85
N LYS A 13 -2.85 12.13 16.91
CA LYS A 13 -2.63 13.17 15.90
C LYS A 13 -3.79 13.29 14.90
N LYS A 14 -4.46 12.18 14.58
CA LYS A 14 -5.68 12.19 13.76
C LYS A 14 -6.79 13.02 14.42
N LYS A 15 -6.93 12.96 15.74
CA LYS A 15 -7.90 13.79 16.49
C LYS A 15 -7.49 15.26 16.52
N GLU A 16 -6.20 15.55 16.69
CA GLU A 16 -5.67 16.92 16.75
C GLU A 16 -5.79 17.67 15.41
N SER A 17 -5.65 16.95 14.28
CA SER A 17 -5.59 17.52 12.93
C SER A 17 -6.93 18.04 12.38
N ARG A 18 -8.04 17.94 13.14
CA ARG A 18 -9.39 18.45 12.79
C ARG A 18 -9.80 18.18 11.32
N GLY A 19 -9.39 17.05 10.74
CA GLY A 19 -9.78 16.65 9.39
C GLY A 19 -9.10 17.40 8.23
N VAL A 20 -7.99 18.11 8.47
CA VAL A 20 -7.32 18.89 7.42
C VAL A 20 -5.94 18.28 7.10
N THR A 21 -5.88 17.53 6.01
CA THR A 21 -4.68 17.03 5.29
C THR A 21 -3.83 15.96 6.01
N TYR A 22 -3.48 14.88 5.30
CA TYR A 22 -2.61 13.80 5.78
C TYR A 22 -1.12 14.16 5.79
N ASN A 23 -0.79 15.45 5.76
CA ASN A 23 0.58 15.94 5.83
C ASN A 23 1.29 15.51 7.14
N PHE A 24 0.51 15.25 8.19
CA PHE A 24 1.03 14.80 9.49
C PHE A 24 1.56 13.35 9.49
N ILE A 25 1.31 12.53 8.45
CA ILE A 25 1.85 11.15 8.44
C ILE A 25 3.37 11.16 8.33
N SER A 26 3.95 12.07 7.53
CA SER A 26 5.42 12.19 7.48
C SER A 26 6.00 12.57 8.86
N ASP A 27 5.29 13.42 9.60
CA ASP A 27 5.68 13.83 10.95
C ASP A 27 5.52 12.71 11.97
N ILE A 28 4.47 11.89 11.85
CA ILE A 28 4.29 10.66 12.63
C ILE A 28 5.50 9.75 12.47
N PHE A 29 5.95 9.54 11.25
CA PHE A 29 7.08 8.64 10.98
C PHE A 29 8.37 9.17 11.60
N LYS A 30 8.65 10.48 11.47
CA LYS A 30 9.79 11.13 12.11
C LYS A 30 9.73 11.02 13.64
N GLU A 31 8.55 11.19 14.21
CA GLU A 31 8.35 11.10 15.66
C GLU A 31 8.55 9.68 16.18
N ILE A 32 7.98 8.68 15.48
CA ILE A 32 8.20 7.26 15.80
C ILE A 32 9.68 6.91 15.71
N GLU A 33 10.36 7.37 14.66
CA GLU A 33 11.81 7.17 14.48
C GLU A 33 12.61 7.77 15.64
N SER A 34 12.31 9.00 16.02
CA SER A 34 12.98 9.69 17.12
C SER A 34 12.76 8.95 18.46
N ARG A 35 11.50 8.64 18.80
CA ARG A 35 11.15 7.92 20.03
C ARG A 35 11.82 6.54 20.09
N TYR A 36 11.88 5.84 18.96
CA TYR A 36 12.51 4.52 18.89
C TYR A 36 14.04 4.58 19.10
N LYS A 37 14.71 5.54 18.44
CA LYS A 37 16.15 5.75 18.60
C LYS A 37 16.51 6.14 20.04
N GLU A 38 15.66 6.93 20.70
CA GLU A 38 15.84 7.28 22.11
C GLU A 38 15.69 6.07 23.05
N ASP A 39 14.67 5.23 22.86
CA ASP A 39 14.48 3.97 23.60
C ASP A 39 15.67 3.03 23.45
N ALA A 40 16.24 2.93 22.24
CA ALA A 40 17.41 2.10 21.96
C ALA A 40 18.66 2.61 22.70
N ARG A 41 18.88 3.93 22.71
CA ARG A 41 19.96 4.58 23.49
C ARG A 41 19.83 4.27 24.98
N LYS A 42 18.63 4.39 25.55
CA LYS A 42 18.36 4.09 26.97
C LYS A 42 18.65 2.63 27.33
N ARG A 43 18.57 1.70 26.37
CA ARG A 43 18.86 0.27 26.54
C ARG A 43 20.31 -0.11 26.22
N GLY A 44 21.19 0.86 25.96
CA GLY A 44 22.59 0.62 25.62
C GLY A 44 22.79 -0.10 24.28
N LYS A 45 21.80 -0.06 23.39
CA LYS A 45 21.89 -0.66 22.05
C LYS A 45 22.29 0.39 21.02
N ASP A 46 22.93 -0.05 19.94
CA ASP A 46 23.16 0.79 18.76
C ASP A 46 21.78 1.24 18.20
N PRO A 47 21.47 2.55 18.22
CA PRO A 47 20.17 3.06 17.81
C PRO A 47 19.87 2.82 16.33
N GLN A 48 20.89 2.84 15.47
CA GLN A 48 20.70 2.66 14.04
C GLN A 48 20.52 1.18 13.69
N MET A 49 21.28 0.28 14.30
CA MET A 49 21.06 -1.16 14.13
C MET A 49 19.71 -1.60 14.71
N SER A 50 19.33 -1.08 15.88
CA SER A 50 18.03 -1.37 16.48
C SER A 50 16.88 -0.84 15.62
N TRP A 51 17.04 0.36 15.03
CA TRP A 51 16.06 0.96 14.12
C TRP A 51 15.88 0.08 12.88
N ASN A 52 16.96 -0.28 12.19
CA ASN A 52 16.90 -1.09 10.96
C ASN A 52 16.22 -2.45 11.19
N ALA A 53 16.44 -3.08 12.35
CA ALA A 53 15.81 -4.36 12.70
C ALA A 53 14.31 -4.24 13.02
N TRP A 54 13.88 -3.10 13.56
CA TRP A 54 12.50 -2.89 14.01
C TRP A 54 11.63 -2.17 12.97
N SER A 55 12.21 -1.30 12.16
CA SER A 55 11.51 -0.47 11.17
C SER A 55 10.88 -1.34 10.09
N GLY A 56 11.50 -2.45 9.69
CA GLY A 56 11.01 -3.27 8.58
C GLY A 56 9.54 -3.67 8.69
N LYS A 57 9.23 -4.46 9.72
CA LYS A 57 7.90 -5.10 9.88
C LYS A 57 6.86 -4.19 10.52
N ASN A 58 7.26 -3.37 11.50
CA ASN A 58 6.29 -2.54 12.23
C ASN A 58 5.88 -1.30 11.44
N LEU A 59 6.79 -0.77 10.61
CA LEU A 59 6.48 0.38 9.76
C LEU A 59 5.59 -0.03 8.59
N GLN A 60 5.83 -1.22 8.00
CA GLN A 60 4.92 -1.82 7.03
C GLN A 60 3.50 -1.99 7.60
N LYS A 61 3.39 -2.52 8.83
CA LYS A 61 2.09 -2.64 9.51
C LYS A 61 1.42 -1.29 9.76
N LEU A 62 2.20 -0.25 10.11
CA LEU A 62 1.66 1.09 10.30
C LEU A 62 1.16 1.68 8.98
N ILE A 63 1.95 1.60 7.91
CA ILE A 63 1.57 2.05 6.57
C ILE A 63 0.22 1.44 6.18
N LYS A 64 0.10 0.12 6.34
CA LYS A 64 -1.14 -0.60 6.08
C LYS A 64 -2.29 -0.09 6.93
N TYR A 65 -2.10 0.03 8.25
CA TYR A 65 -3.13 0.55 9.15
C TYR A 65 -3.61 1.95 8.74
N VAL A 66 -2.68 2.87 8.42
CA VAL A 66 -3.02 4.24 8.04
C VAL A 66 -3.80 4.28 6.73
N ILE A 67 -3.39 3.51 5.72
CA ILE A 67 -4.08 3.42 4.43
C ILE A 67 -5.47 2.80 4.62
N GLU A 68 -5.58 1.71 5.39
CA GLU A 68 -6.86 1.05 5.69
C GLU A 68 -7.82 1.97 6.43
N ASP A 69 -7.35 2.60 7.51
CA ASP A 69 -8.14 3.55 8.28
C ASP A 69 -8.63 4.72 7.42
N TYR A 70 -7.76 5.26 6.55
CA TYR A 70 -8.15 6.31 5.63
C TYR A 70 -9.30 5.88 4.71
N ILE A 71 -9.10 4.78 4.00
CA ILE A 71 -10.03 4.33 2.97
C ILE A 71 -11.36 3.95 3.60
N LEU A 72 -11.35 3.13 4.65
CA LEU A 72 -12.57 2.62 5.28
C LEU A 72 -13.36 3.71 6.01
N THR A 73 -12.71 4.80 6.44
CA THR A 73 -13.39 5.98 7.01
C THR A 73 -14.14 6.78 5.95
N ASN A 74 -13.59 6.88 4.73
CA ASN A 74 -14.08 7.82 3.71
C ASN A 74 -14.88 7.15 2.57
N TYR A 75 -14.71 5.85 2.35
CA TYR A 75 -15.24 5.13 1.18
C TYR A 75 -15.92 3.82 1.57
N ASN A 76 -17.24 3.88 1.80
CA ASN A 76 -18.02 2.74 2.28
C ASN A 76 -18.20 1.59 1.27
N TRP A 77 -17.95 1.81 -0.03
CA TRP A 77 -18.06 0.82 -1.11
C TRP A 77 -16.72 0.13 -1.42
N ILE A 78 -15.65 0.55 -0.76
CA ILE A 78 -14.33 -0.06 -0.90
C ILE A 78 -14.09 -1.04 0.24
N GLU A 79 -13.48 -2.18 -0.08
CA GLU A 79 -12.93 -3.10 0.90
C GLU A 79 -11.46 -3.36 0.63
N ILE A 80 -10.78 -3.85 1.67
CA ILE A 80 -9.34 -4.11 1.66
C ILE A 80 -9.05 -5.52 2.16
N THR A 81 -8.18 -6.21 1.44
CA THR A 81 -7.65 -7.52 1.84
C THR A 81 -6.13 -7.58 1.60
N ASP A 82 -5.54 -8.75 1.78
CA ASP A 82 -4.12 -9.01 1.58
C ASP A 82 -3.89 -10.42 1.03
N ASP A 83 -2.68 -10.68 0.55
CA ASP A 83 -2.34 -11.96 -0.02
C ASP A 83 -2.43 -13.12 0.99
N ASP A 84 -2.06 -12.90 2.26
CA ASP A 84 -2.22 -13.88 3.35
C ASP A 84 -3.68 -14.35 3.48
N LYS A 85 -4.63 -13.42 3.52
CA LYS A 85 -6.07 -13.72 3.54
C LYS A 85 -6.47 -14.44 2.26
N LEU A 86 -6.09 -13.94 1.09
CA LEU A 86 -6.47 -14.53 -0.21
C LEU A 86 -5.87 -15.94 -0.43
N ARG A 87 -4.75 -16.29 0.24
CA ARG A 87 -4.17 -17.64 0.23
C ARG A 87 -4.84 -18.61 1.21
N SER A 88 -5.79 -18.14 2.03
CA SER A 88 -6.51 -19.00 2.97
C SER A 88 -7.23 -20.14 2.25
N LYS A 89 -7.24 -21.33 2.87
CA LYS A 89 -7.98 -22.51 2.38
C LYS A 89 -9.50 -22.33 2.45
N LYS A 90 -9.96 -21.43 3.33
CA LYS A 90 -11.37 -21.14 3.54
C LYS A 90 -11.57 -19.65 3.32
N LEU A 91 -12.19 -19.31 2.20
CA LEU A 91 -12.61 -17.97 1.85
C LEU A 91 -14.13 -17.93 1.85
N ASP A 92 -14.70 -16.80 2.27
CA ASP A 92 -16.07 -16.51 1.90
C ASP A 92 -16.19 -16.26 0.39
N ARG A 93 -17.42 -16.16 -0.10
CA ARG A 93 -17.72 -16.00 -1.53
C ARG A 93 -17.11 -14.71 -2.11
N GLY A 94 -17.03 -13.63 -1.34
CA GLY A 94 -16.49 -12.36 -1.79
C GLY A 94 -14.97 -12.45 -1.97
N LEU A 95 -14.27 -12.94 -0.96
CA LEU A 95 -12.82 -13.10 -1.02
C LEU A 95 -12.38 -14.15 -2.05
N ASP A 96 -13.17 -15.21 -2.30
CA ASP A 96 -12.88 -16.15 -3.40
C ASP A 96 -12.96 -15.47 -4.78
N ARG A 97 -13.91 -14.55 -4.97
CA ARG A 97 -13.99 -13.73 -6.20
C ARG A 97 -12.78 -12.82 -6.34
N VAL A 98 -12.44 -12.07 -5.29
CA VAL A 98 -11.25 -11.20 -5.28
C VAL A 98 -9.98 -12.00 -5.58
N ARG A 99 -9.83 -13.19 -4.97
CA ARG A 99 -8.72 -14.10 -5.25
C ARG A 99 -8.65 -14.49 -6.73
N ARG A 100 -9.77 -14.87 -7.35
CA ARG A 100 -9.80 -15.23 -8.77
C ARG A 100 -9.51 -14.05 -9.69
N ASN A 101 -9.83 -12.83 -9.26
CA ASN A 101 -9.58 -11.59 -10.00
C ASN A 101 -8.13 -11.10 -9.90
N ILE A 102 -7.26 -11.73 -9.09
CA ILE A 102 -5.84 -11.36 -8.95
C ILE A 102 -4.87 -12.50 -9.30
N GLU A 103 -5.35 -13.74 -9.31
CA GLU A 103 -4.49 -14.91 -9.52
C GLU A 103 -3.83 -14.90 -10.90
N ILE A 104 -2.51 -15.11 -10.90
CA ILE A 104 -1.74 -15.32 -12.12
C ILE A 104 -1.67 -16.81 -12.40
N PHE A 105 -2.15 -17.22 -13.57
CA PHE A 105 -2.14 -18.61 -14.00
C PHE A 105 -0.84 -18.98 -14.73
N TYR A 106 -0.26 -20.12 -14.35
CA TYR A 106 0.94 -20.72 -14.92
C TYR A 106 0.66 -22.20 -15.24
N GLU A 107 0.21 -22.47 -16.47
CA GLU A 107 -0.10 -23.80 -17.01
C GLU A 107 -1.14 -24.62 -16.21
N LYS A 108 -0.78 -25.10 -15.02
CA LYS A 108 -1.65 -25.86 -14.11
C LYS A 108 -1.62 -25.33 -12.67
N TYR A 109 -0.85 -24.27 -12.43
CA TYR A 109 -0.67 -23.63 -11.15
C TYR A 109 -1.29 -22.23 -11.19
N SER A 110 -1.82 -21.75 -10.07
CA SER A 110 -2.18 -20.34 -9.90
C SER A 110 -1.49 -19.76 -8.68
N ILE A 111 -1.11 -18.49 -8.78
CA ILE A 111 -0.36 -17.78 -7.74
C ILE A 111 -1.01 -16.42 -7.52
N VAL A 112 -1.43 -16.15 -6.28
CA VAL A 112 -1.72 -14.78 -5.84
C VAL A 112 -0.40 -14.00 -5.79
N PRO A 113 -0.29 -12.82 -6.41
CA PRO A 113 0.93 -12.02 -6.38
C PRO A 113 1.24 -11.54 -4.96
N ASP A 114 2.45 -11.02 -4.75
CA ASP A 114 2.80 -10.33 -3.51
C ASP A 114 1.99 -9.04 -3.42
N ALA A 115 1.07 -8.96 -2.46
CA ALA A 115 0.07 -7.90 -2.36
C ALA A 115 -0.27 -7.62 -0.88
N ASP A 116 0.48 -6.70 -0.27
CA ASP A 116 0.32 -6.35 1.15
C ASP A 116 -1.03 -5.68 1.44
N ILE A 117 -1.53 -4.93 0.47
CA ILE A 117 -2.83 -4.25 0.48
C ILE A 117 -3.46 -4.43 -0.90
N VAL A 118 -4.63 -5.05 -0.94
CA VAL A 118 -5.47 -5.18 -2.14
C VAL A 118 -6.73 -4.37 -1.89
N ILE A 119 -6.93 -3.33 -2.70
CA ILE A 119 -8.12 -2.48 -2.67
C ILE A 119 -9.06 -2.93 -3.76
N TYR A 120 -10.30 -3.25 -3.38
CA TYR A 120 -11.32 -3.67 -4.33
C TYR A 120 -12.66 -3.01 -4.07
N ASP A 121 -13.46 -2.92 -5.12
CA ASP A 121 -14.83 -2.49 -5.07
C ASP A 121 -15.71 -3.64 -4.57
N LYS A 122 -16.40 -3.46 -3.44
CA LYS A 122 -17.20 -4.56 -2.85
C LYS A 122 -18.52 -4.83 -3.58
N ARG A 123 -18.87 -3.99 -4.57
CA ARG A 123 -20.10 -4.13 -5.37
C ARG A 123 -19.96 -5.25 -6.40
N ASP A 124 -18.81 -5.35 -7.05
CA ASP A 124 -18.52 -6.31 -8.13
C ASP A 124 -17.27 -7.16 -7.88
N PHE A 125 -16.49 -6.85 -6.83
CA PHE A 125 -15.22 -7.48 -6.47
C PHE A 125 -14.08 -7.20 -7.46
N GLU A 126 -14.19 -6.14 -8.27
CA GLU A 126 -13.10 -5.68 -9.12
C GLU A 126 -11.99 -5.04 -8.29
N ILE A 127 -10.74 -5.38 -8.64
CA ILE A 127 -9.56 -4.88 -7.94
C ILE A 127 -9.13 -3.57 -8.58
N ILE A 128 -9.02 -2.54 -7.76
CA ILE A 128 -8.69 -1.18 -8.19
C ILE A 128 -7.17 -1.00 -8.15
N ALA A 129 -6.56 -1.36 -7.01
CA ALA A 129 -5.16 -1.12 -6.76
C ALA A 129 -4.55 -2.13 -5.78
N ILE A 130 -3.26 -2.39 -5.98
CA ILE A 130 -2.40 -3.16 -5.08
C ILE A 130 -1.31 -2.23 -4.58
N PHE A 131 -1.01 -2.32 -3.28
CA PHE A 131 0.18 -1.71 -2.69
C PHE A 131 1.10 -2.79 -2.17
N SER A 132 2.35 -2.76 -2.62
CA SER A 132 3.44 -3.56 -2.06
C SER A 132 4.29 -2.69 -1.13
N CYS A 133 4.33 -3.03 0.15
CA CYS A 133 4.93 -2.24 1.21
C CYS A 133 6.30 -2.83 1.60
N LYS A 134 7.37 -2.09 1.35
CA LYS A 134 8.76 -2.58 1.49
C LYS A 134 9.62 -1.57 2.23
N ALA A 135 10.16 -1.92 3.38
CA ALA A 135 11.07 -1.01 4.09
C ALA A 135 12.43 -0.81 3.38
N SER A 136 12.87 -1.80 2.61
CA SER A 136 14.10 -1.81 1.83
C SER A 136 13.76 -2.43 0.47
N LEU A 137 14.38 -2.02 -0.62
CA LEU A 137 13.99 -2.49 -1.95
C LEU A 137 14.82 -3.67 -2.40
N ARG A 138 16.12 -3.47 -2.68
CA ARG A 138 17.00 -4.54 -3.19
C ARG A 138 16.31 -5.25 -4.36
N GLU A 139 16.42 -6.57 -4.47
CA GLU A 139 15.75 -7.35 -5.51
C GLU A 139 14.21 -7.26 -5.50
N ARG A 140 13.60 -6.76 -4.42
CA ARG A 140 12.13 -6.73 -4.27
C ARG A 140 11.45 -5.69 -5.16
N VAL A 141 12.17 -4.65 -5.61
CA VAL A 141 11.63 -3.72 -6.63
C VAL A 141 11.39 -4.42 -7.96
N ALA A 142 12.30 -5.33 -8.33
CA ALA A 142 12.16 -6.14 -9.53
C ALA A 142 11.03 -7.16 -9.39
N GLN A 143 10.82 -7.72 -8.19
CA GLN A 143 9.67 -8.60 -7.90
C GLN A 143 8.33 -7.86 -8.02
N ALA A 144 8.22 -6.64 -7.49
CA ALA A 144 7.03 -5.80 -7.64
C ALA A 144 6.75 -5.52 -9.13
N SER A 145 7.78 -5.14 -9.88
CA SER A 145 7.68 -4.88 -11.32
C SER A 145 7.29 -6.13 -12.11
N TYR A 146 7.81 -7.30 -11.71
CA TYR A 146 7.43 -8.59 -12.29
C TYR A 146 5.95 -8.89 -12.10
N TRP A 147 5.39 -8.63 -10.90
CA TRP A 147 3.96 -8.84 -10.68
C TRP A 147 3.09 -7.91 -11.53
N LYS A 148 3.45 -6.63 -11.65
CA LYS A 148 2.75 -5.71 -12.54
C LYS A 148 2.77 -6.18 -13.99
N LEU A 149 3.92 -6.61 -14.50
CA LEU A 149 4.03 -7.20 -15.85
C LEU A 149 3.10 -8.42 -16.03
N LYS A 150 2.97 -9.27 -15.00
CA LYS A 150 2.06 -10.42 -15.06
C LYS A 150 0.60 -10.01 -15.05
N LEU A 151 0.22 -9.02 -14.24
CA LEU A 151 -1.14 -8.49 -14.24
C LEU A 151 -1.49 -7.88 -15.60
N MET A 152 -0.56 -7.17 -16.25
CA MET A 152 -0.74 -6.61 -17.60
C MET A 152 -0.89 -7.66 -18.70
N SER A 153 -0.54 -8.92 -18.46
CA SER A 153 -0.60 -9.97 -19.49
C SER A 153 -1.98 -10.59 -19.68
N SER A 154 -2.99 -10.15 -18.91
CA SER A 154 -4.35 -10.69 -18.92
C SER A 154 -5.37 -9.56 -18.86
N GLU A 155 -6.37 -9.60 -19.74
CA GLU A 155 -7.47 -8.61 -19.82
C GLU A 155 -8.21 -8.46 -18.48
N ASN A 156 -8.30 -9.53 -17.68
CA ASN A 156 -8.96 -9.49 -16.38
C ASN A 156 -8.18 -8.69 -15.32
N THR A 157 -6.87 -8.52 -15.51
CA THR A 157 -5.97 -7.99 -14.48
C THR A 157 -5.18 -6.76 -14.94
N GLU A 158 -5.22 -6.43 -16.23
CA GLU A 158 -4.38 -5.39 -16.83
C GLU A 158 -4.66 -3.98 -16.27
N ASN A 159 -5.91 -3.75 -15.85
CA ASN A 159 -6.36 -2.47 -15.30
C ASN A 159 -6.04 -2.32 -13.80
N ILE A 160 -5.50 -3.35 -13.15
CA ILE A 160 -5.13 -3.29 -11.74
C ILE A 160 -3.89 -2.41 -11.60
N LEU A 161 -4.02 -1.32 -10.83
CA LEU A 161 -2.89 -0.46 -10.49
C LEU A 161 -1.99 -1.15 -9.47
N TYR A 162 -0.67 -1.02 -9.62
CA TYR A 162 0.31 -1.62 -8.74
C TYR A 162 1.32 -0.57 -8.28
N PHE A 163 1.24 -0.24 -7.00
CA PHE A 163 2.08 0.77 -6.35
C PHE A 163 3.07 0.15 -5.38
N LEU A 164 4.22 0.79 -5.26
CA LEU A 164 5.19 0.50 -4.22
C LEU A 164 5.04 1.53 -3.08
N VAL A 165 5.11 1.09 -1.83
CA VAL A 165 5.25 1.98 -0.68
C VAL A 165 6.52 1.62 0.05
N SER A 166 7.38 2.60 0.29
CA SER A 166 8.68 2.31 0.91
C SER A 166 9.13 3.34 1.92
N THR A 167 9.82 2.87 2.94
CA THR A 167 10.51 3.73 3.91
C THR A 167 11.93 4.06 3.47
N ASP A 168 12.34 3.50 2.33
CA ASP A 168 13.60 3.76 1.65
C ASP A 168 14.81 3.63 2.58
N ASN A 169 14.88 2.54 3.35
CA ASN A 169 15.97 2.34 4.31
C ASN A 169 17.35 2.36 3.65
N ASP A 170 17.44 1.98 2.38
CA ASP A 170 18.68 1.91 1.60
C ASP A 170 19.03 3.23 0.89
N GLY A 171 18.11 4.21 0.83
CA GLY A 171 18.37 5.53 0.22
C GLY A 171 18.30 5.54 -1.30
N ASP A 172 17.60 4.57 -1.88
CA ASP A 172 17.46 4.35 -3.31
C ASP A 172 16.76 5.53 -4.01
N PHE A 173 15.94 6.31 -3.31
CA PHE A 173 15.17 7.41 -3.91
C PHE A 173 15.76 8.81 -3.69
N ILE A 174 16.90 8.93 -3.01
CA ILE A 174 17.51 10.24 -2.71
C ILE A 174 18.21 10.82 -3.95
N GLY A 175 18.97 10.00 -4.67
CA GLY A 175 19.78 10.43 -5.81
C GLY A 175 18.94 10.72 -7.06
N ILE A 176 19.38 11.73 -7.82
CA ILE A 176 18.91 12.06 -9.18
C ILE A 176 20.10 12.15 -10.13
N ASP A 177 19.81 12.20 -11.43
CA ASP A 177 20.78 12.36 -12.51
C ASP A 177 21.92 11.32 -12.42
N GLU A 178 23.17 11.77 -12.28
CA GLU A 178 24.36 10.90 -12.22
C GLU A 178 24.39 9.99 -10.98
N SER A 179 23.60 10.32 -9.95
CA SER A 179 23.50 9.56 -8.69
C SER A 179 22.23 8.71 -8.57
N ILE A 180 21.42 8.66 -9.64
CA ILE A 180 20.16 7.92 -9.63
C ILE A 180 20.41 6.42 -9.37
N SER A 181 19.62 5.84 -8.47
CA SER A 181 19.73 4.40 -8.19
C SER A 181 19.04 3.57 -9.28
N ARG A 182 19.44 2.30 -9.40
CA ARG A 182 18.76 1.33 -10.26
C ARG A 182 17.30 1.13 -9.86
N ASP A 183 17.02 1.10 -8.56
CA ASP A 183 15.69 0.86 -8.04
C ASP A 183 14.75 2.03 -8.34
N ARG A 184 15.26 3.27 -8.24
CA ARG A 184 14.54 4.47 -8.68
C ARG A 184 14.26 4.43 -10.19
N ILE A 185 15.24 4.08 -11.01
CA ILE A 185 15.04 3.95 -12.47
C ILE A 185 13.91 2.95 -12.77
N ILE A 186 13.91 1.78 -12.12
CA ILE A 186 12.89 0.73 -12.34
C ILE A 186 11.49 1.25 -12.01
N VAL A 187 11.33 1.99 -10.91
CA VAL A 187 10.03 2.54 -10.53
C VAL A 187 9.60 3.69 -11.45
N GLU A 188 10.53 4.58 -11.79
CA GLU A 188 10.24 5.82 -12.52
C GLU A 188 9.95 5.56 -14.01
N PHE A 189 10.65 4.60 -14.60
CA PHE A 189 10.59 4.32 -16.03
C PHE A 189 10.05 2.93 -16.38
N GLY A 190 9.94 2.02 -15.41
CA GLY A 190 9.37 0.69 -15.61
C GLY A 190 7.85 0.66 -15.48
N GLU A 191 7.31 -0.52 -15.26
CA GLU A 191 5.87 -0.81 -15.41
C GLU A 191 5.02 -0.46 -14.21
N LEU A 192 5.62 -0.26 -13.03
CA LEU A 192 4.88 0.12 -11.82
C LEU A 192 4.10 1.43 -12.07
N ASP A 193 2.91 1.53 -11.48
CA ASP A 193 2.05 2.71 -11.64
C ASP A 193 2.55 3.89 -10.80
N GLY A 194 3.36 3.60 -9.78
CA GLY A 194 4.11 4.59 -9.03
C GLY A 194 4.68 4.06 -7.71
N ALA A 195 5.30 4.95 -6.95
CA ALA A 195 5.75 4.68 -5.61
C ALA A 195 5.53 5.86 -4.66
N TYR A 196 5.22 5.52 -3.41
CA TYR A 196 5.03 6.44 -2.30
C TYR A 196 6.12 6.22 -1.25
N ILE A 197 6.97 7.24 -1.07
CA ILE A 197 8.18 7.12 -0.27
C ILE A 197 8.02 7.88 1.05
N CYS A 198 8.19 7.20 2.18
CA CYS A 198 8.10 7.74 3.53
C CYS A 198 9.38 8.49 3.95
N ARG A 199 9.94 9.30 3.03
CA ARG A 199 11.15 10.11 3.21
C ARG A 199 11.01 11.40 2.39
N ASP A 200 11.78 12.42 2.77
CA ASP A 200 11.97 13.59 1.92
C ASP A 200 12.89 13.23 0.75
N ILE A 201 12.32 13.23 -0.46
CA ILE A 201 12.98 12.83 -1.70
C ILE A 201 12.60 13.79 -2.84
N PRO A 202 13.41 13.86 -3.92
CA PRO A 202 13.01 14.52 -5.15
C PRO A 202 11.86 13.75 -5.82
N GLU A 203 10.69 14.38 -5.94
CA GLU A 203 9.51 13.77 -6.57
C GLU A 203 9.60 13.79 -8.10
N SER A 204 8.87 12.87 -8.74
CA SER A 204 8.61 12.83 -10.18
C SER A 204 7.14 12.47 -10.44
N THR A 205 6.79 12.17 -11.69
CA THR A 205 5.41 11.80 -12.06
C THR A 205 4.96 10.51 -11.37
N LYS A 206 5.84 9.49 -11.31
CA LYS A 206 5.60 8.18 -10.71
C LYS A 206 6.08 8.06 -9.27
N ILE A 207 7.04 8.88 -8.83
CA ILE A 207 7.64 8.76 -7.50
C ILE A 207 7.25 9.96 -6.65
N ARG A 208 6.55 9.73 -5.55
CA ARG A 208 5.99 10.79 -4.71
C ARG A 208 6.25 10.51 -3.24
N ARG A 209 6.19 11.56 -2.42
CA ARG A 209 6.26 11.41 -0.96
C ARG A 209 4.99 10.75 -0.47
N PHE A 210 5.12 10.02 0.64
CA PHE A 210 4.03 9.21 1.18
C PHE A 210 2.72 9.98 1.37
N GLY A 211 2.77 11.23 1.84
CA GLY A 211 1.56 12.03 2.06
C GLY A 211 0.69 12.26 0.83
N ARG A 212 1.25 12.15 -0.40
CA ARG A 212 0.50 12.32 -1.65
C ARG A 212 -0.48 11.17 -1.95
N ILE A 213 -0.28 10.01 -1.30
CA ILE A 213 -1.11 8.83 -1.54
C ILE A 213 -2.60 9.11 -1.33
N PHE A 214 -2.95 9.90 -0.32
CA PHE A 214 -4.36 10.13 0.05
C PHE A 214 -5.07 11.02 -0.97
N ASP A 215 -4.42 12.09 -1.41
CA ASP A 215 -4.94 12.97 -2.48
C ASP A 215 -5.13 12.18 -3.79
N GLU A 216 -4.22 11.25 -4.09
CA GLU A 216 -4.30 10.41 -5.29
C GLU A 216 -5.36 9.32 -5.20
N LEU A 217 -5.52 8.70 -4.04
CA LEU A 217 -6.62 7.77 -3.78
C LEU A 217 -7.96 8.48 -3.95
N ASP A 218 -8.10 9.72 -3.48
CA ASP A 218 -9.33 10.50 -3.69
C ASP A 218 -9.63 10.72 -5.16
N ILE A 219 -8.64 11.14 -5.93
CA ILE A 219 -8.78 11.34 -7.39
C ILE A 219 -9.13 10.02 -8.08
N LEU A 220 -8.45 8.93 -7.69
CA LEU A 220 -8.67 7.59 -8.24
C LEU A 220 -10.10 7.12 -7.98
N PHE A 221 -10.55 7.18 -6.73
CA PHE A 221 -11.89 6.71 -6.35
C PHE A 221 -13.01 7.58 -6.90
N GLN A 222 -12.81 8.89 -7.03
CA GLN A 222 -13.76 9.76 -7.73
C GLN A 222 -13.90 9.40 -9.21
N LYS A 223 -12.80 9.04 -9.90
CA LYS A 223 -12.84 8.56 -11.29
C LYS A 223 -13.49 7.18 -11.39
N TRP A 224 -13.14 6.28 -10.47
CA TRP A 224 -13.72 4.93 -10.40
C TRP A 224 -15.24 4.99 -10.22
N ASN A 225 -15.73 5.75 -9.24
CA ASN A 225 -17.16 5.83 -8.95
C ASN A 225 -17.98 6.51 -10.06
N LYS A 226 -17.35 7.33 -10.92
CA LYS A 226 -18.01 7.90 -12.11
C LYS A 226 -18.20 6.87 -13.23
N THR A 227 -17.28 5.91 -13.33
CA THR A 227 -17.30 4.85 -14.36
C THR A 227 -18.03 3.60 -13.89
N HIS A 228 -18.16 3.42 -12.57
CA HIS A 228 -18.89 2.35 -11.90
C HIS A 228 -19.98 2.96 -11.00
N PRO A 229 -20.99 3.63 -11.59
CA PRO A 229 -22.06 4.25 -10.81
C PRO A 229 -22.83 3.17 -10.04
N VAL A 230 -23.26 3.51 -8.83
CA VAL A 230 -24.14 2.66 -8.03
C VAL A 230 -25.42 2.44 -8.82
N THR A 231 -25.58 1.27 -9.44
CA THR A 231 -26.91 0.77 -9.77
C THR A 231 -27.53 0.41 -8.43
N ASP A 232 -28.63 1.10 -8.10
CA ASP A 232 -29.40 0.86 -6.90
C ASP A 232 -29.93 -0.59 -6.96
N TYR A 233 -29.18 -1.55 -6.42
CA TYR A 233 -29.64 -2.93 -6.27
C TYR A 233 -30.71 -3.05 -5.17
N SER A 234 -31.28 -1.93 -4.71
CA SER A 234 -32.51 -1.93 -3.95
C SER A 234 -33.70 -2.26 -4.88
N LYS A 235 -33.90 -3.57 -5.16
CA LYS A 235 -35.20 -4.27 -5.00
C LYS A 235 -35.37 -5.65 -5.67
N GLU A 236 -34.49 -6.17 -6.53
CA GLU A 236 -34.90 -7.38 -7.30
C GLU A 236 -34.11 -8.69 -7.13
N ASP A 237 -32.91 -8.74 -6.54
CA ASP A 237 -32.12 -10.00 -6.57
C ASP A 237 -31.84 -10.67 -5.21
N LEU A 238 -32.56 -10.31 -4.14
CA LEU A 238 -32.46 -11.02 -2.85
C LEU A 238 -33.49 -12.14 -2.66
N THR A 239 -34.23 -12.53 -3.71
CA THR A 239 -35.22 -13.61 -3.64
C THR A 239 -34.99 -14.79 -4.56
N ASN A 240 -33.83 -14.93 -5.21
CA ASN A 240 -33.51 -16.15 -5.95
C ASN A 240 -32.01 -16.51 -5.89
N TYR A 241 -31.74 -17.65 -5.25
CA TYR A 241 -30.51 -18.48 -5.24
C TYR A 241 -29.45 -18.23 -4.16
#